data_AF-A0A5R8Y3N6-F1
#
_entry.id   AF-A0A5R8Y3N6-F1
#
_cell.length_a   1.000
_cell.length_b   1.000
_cell.length_c   1.000
_cell.angle_alpha   90.00
_cell.angle_beta   90.00
_cell.angle_gamma   90.00
#
_symmetry.space_group_name_H-M   'P 1'
#
loop_
_entity.id
_entity.type
_entity.pdbx_description
1 polymer ?
#
loop_
_entity_poly.entity_id
_entity_poly.type
_entity_poly.pdbx_seq_one_letter_code
_entity_poly.pdbx_strand_id
1 'polypeptide(L)'
;MGLFDIQIKKDIQTQKDEVINYLENKLTPFSKDTTISEKTLFFKGFKPKSSLLTYDLNIDIEKSKKSISLNIFGELLHVWILVILVVTGILFTYGIGVILVIVFVFYQKITATKYLNNLLDNIPKE
;
A
#
# COMPACT_ATOMS: atom_id res chain seq x y z
N MET A 1 4.10 13.70 0.55
CA MET A 1 4.48 12.27 0.62
C MET A 1 5.15 12.03 1.94
N GLY A 2 4.56 11.18 2.78
CA GLY A 2 5.13 10.73 4.04
C GLY A 2 6.26 9.73 3.81
N LEU A 3 7.24 9.73 4.72
CA LEU A 3 8.41 8.85 4.64
C LEU A 3 8.04 7.35 4.60
N PHE A 4 6.89 7.01 5.21
CA PHE A 4 6.40 5.65 5.38
C PHE A 4 5.33 5.23 4.37
N ASP A 5 5.00 6.11 3.43
CA ASP A 5 4.04 5.83 2.37
C ASP A 5 4.62 4.82 1.37
N ILE A 6 3.74 4.06 0.75
CA ILE A 6 4.06 3.09 -0.29
C ILE A 6 3.92 3.75 -1.65
N GLN A 7 4.90 3.54 -2.52
CA GLN A 7 4.82 3.94 -3.92
C GLN A 7 5.38 2.82 -4.79
N ILE A 8 4.55 2.33 -5.71
CA ILE A 8 4.91 1.27 -6.65
C ILE A 8 4.49 1.73 -8.04
N LYS A 9 5.41 1.61 -9.01
CA LYS A 9 5.12 1.84 -10.42
C LYS A 9 5.44 0.59 -11.20
N LYS A 10 4.51 0.11 -12.04
CA LYS A 10 4.70 -1.13 -12.77
C LYS A 10 3.94 -1.15 -14.08
N ASP A 11 4.61 -1.57 -15.14
CA ASP A 11 3.99 -1.81 -16.45
C ASP A 11 3.55 -3.27 -16.57
N ILE A 12 2.32 -3.47 -17.05
CA ILE A 12 1.70 -4.79 -17.27
C ILE A 12 1.21 -4.89 -18.71
N GLN A 13 1.46 -6.04 -19.35
CA GLN A 13 1.02 -6.35 -20.72
C GLN A 13 -0.24 -7.22 -20.66
N THR A 14 -1.35 -6.63 -20.23
CA THR A 14 -2.65 -7.30 -20.08
C THR A 14 -3.77 -6.32 -20.38
N GLN A 15 -4.97 -6.81 -20.65
CA GLN A 15 -6.16 -5.98 -20.79
C GLN A 15 -6.53 -5.27 -19.47
N LYS A 16 -7.04 -4.04 -19.60
CA LYS A 16 -7.33 -3.16 -18.45
C LYS A 16 -8.39 -3.75 -17.53
N ASP A 17 -9.44 -4.30 -18.11
CA ASP A 17 -10.58 -4.81 -17.35
C ASP A 17 -10.19 -6.05 -16.54
N GLU A 18 -9.30 -6.88 -17.06
CA GLU A 18 -8.74 -8.03 -16.32
C GLU A 18 -7.89 -7.61 -15.13
N VAL A 19 -7.05 -6.58 -15.30
CA VAL A 19 -6.23 -6.01 -14.22
C VAL A 19 -7.12 -5.43 -13.12
N ILE A 20 -8.15 -4.66 -13.49
CA ILE A 20 -9.11 -4.09 -12.53
C ILE A 20 -9.82 -5.19 -11.75
N ASN A 21 -10.41 -6.17 -12.45
CA ASN A 21 -11.13 -7.28 -11.84
C ASN A 21 -10.22 -8.11 -10.92
N TYR A 22 -8.97 -8.35 -11.30
CA TYR A 22 -8.01 -9.07 -10.47
C TYR A 22 -7.67 -8.29 -9.20
N LEU A 23 -7.36 -6.99 -9.33
CA LEU A 23 -7.00 -6.13 -8.19
C LEU A 23 -8.18 -5.98 -7.22
N GLU A 24 -9.38 -5.74 -7.73
CA GLU A 24 -10.59 -5.68 -6.92
C GLU A 24 -10.79 -6.98 -6.12
N ASN A 25 -10.81 -8.14 -6.79
CA ASN A 25 -11.02 -9.42 -6.11
C ASN A 25 -9.96 -9.73 -5.05
N LYS A 26 -8.71 -9.29 -5.26
CA LYS A 26 -7.60 -9.58 -4.33
C LYS A 26 -7.45 -8.55 -3.21
N LEU A 27 -7.83 -7.30 -3.42
CA LEU A 27 -7.62 -6.21 -2.45
C LEU A 27 -8.86 -5.90 -1.62
N THR A 28 -10.07 -6.08 -2.16
CA THR A 28 -11.33 -5.86 -1.43
C THR A 28 -11.42 -6.65 -0.12
N PRO A 29 -11.01 -7.94 -0.02
CA PRO A 29 -11.07 -8.69 1.23
C PRO A 29 -10.19 -8.13 2.36
N PHE A 30 -9.22 -7.29 2.03
CA PHE A 30 -8.30 -6.68 2.99
C PHE A 30 -8.59 -5.20 3.24
N SER A 31 -9.67 -4.68 2.63
CA SER A 31 -10.04 -3.27 2.65
C SER A 31 -11.39 -3.11 3.35
N LYS A 32 -11.62 -1.95 3.96
CA LYS A 32 -12.90 -1.64 4.60
C LYS A 32 -13.92 -1.15 3.59
N ASP A 33 -13.49 -0.21 2.74
CA ASP A 33 -14.30 0.35 1.66
C ASP A 33 -13.50 0.31 0.36
N THR A 34 -14.19 0.15 -0.76
CA THR A 34 -13.59 0.15 -2.09
C THR A 34 -14.39 1.05 -3.01
N THR A 35 -13.71 1.94 -3.72
CA THR A 35 -14.30 2.82 -4.73
C THR A 35 -13.58 2.59 -6.05
N ILE A 36 -14.35 2.24 -7.07
CA ILE A 36 -13.82 1.97 -8.41
C ILE A 36 -14.31 3.04 -9.35
N SER A 37 -13.36 3.71 -10.01
CA SER A 37 -13.61 4.62 -11.13
C SER A 37 -12.93 4.09 -12.38
N GLU A 38 -13.27 4.63 -13.55
CA GLU A 38 -12.75 4.15 -14.82
C GLU A 38 -11.22 4.13 -14.88
N LYS A 39 -10.52 5.02 -14.17
CA LYS A 39 -9.05 5.15 -14.22
C LYS A 39 -8.37 4.93 -12.89
N THR A 40 -9.13 4.90 -11.79
CA THR A 40 -8.58 4.89 -10.43
C THR A 40 -9.32 3.88 -9.56
N LEU A 41 -8.57 3.13 -8.77
CA LEU A 41 -9.10 2.22 -7.76
C LEU A 41 -8.66 2.73 -6.40
N PHE A 42 -9.61 2.99 -5.52
CA PHE A 42 -9.35 3.43 -4.16
C PHE A 42 -9.78 2.35 -3.17
N PHE A 43 -8.84 1.89 -2.35
CA PHE A 43 -9.06 0.89 -1.30
C PHE A 43 -8.77 1.51 0.05
N LYS A 44 -9.83 1.79 0.82
CA LYS A 44 -9.74 2.44 2.11
C LYS A 44 -9.49 1.43 3.21
N GLY A 45 -8.58 1.75 4.13
CA GLY A 45 -8.31 0.91 5.29
C GLY A 45 -7.69 -0.43 4.93
N PHE A 46 -6.95 -0.50 3.83
CA PHE A 46 -6.26 -1.69 3.37
C PHE A 46 -5.23 -2.16 4.40
N LYS A 47 -5.36 -3.42 4.84
CA LYS A 47 -4.42 -4.05 5.76
C LYS A 47 -4.11 -5.48 5.29
N PRO A 48 -2.97 -5.71 4.64
CA PRO A 48 -2.59 -7.06 4.25
C PRO A 48 -2.31 -7.90 5.51
N LYS A 49 -2.58 -9.21 5.47
CA LYS A 49 -2.37 -10.12 6.63
C LYS A 49 -0.95 -10.06 7.20
N SER A 50 0.03 -9.75 6.37
CA SER A 50 1.44 -9.64 6.74
C SER A 50 1.81 -8.29 7.38
N SER A 51 0.90 -7.30 7.40
CA SER A 51 1.12 -5.98 7.97
C SER A 51 0.24 -5.71 9.19
N LEU A 52 0.81 -5.05 10.19
CA LEU A 52 0.07 -4.50 11.32
C LEU A 52 -0.46 -3.09 11.05
N LEU A 53 0.22 -2.35 10.17
CA LEU A 53 -0.18 -1.02 9.74
C LEU A 53 -1.21 -1.08 8.61
N THR A 54 -2.09 -0.08 8.62
CA THR A 54 -3.18 0.08 7.66
C THR A 54 -2.84 1.23 6.71
N TYR A 55 -3.19 1.07 5.45
CA TYR A 55 -2.95 2.06 4.40
C TYR A 55 -4.24 2.38 3.65
N ASP A 56 -4.38 3.59 3.14
CA ASP A 56 -5.33 3.90 2.07
C ASP A 56 -4.60 3.77 0.74
N LEU A 57 -5.05 2.83 -0.11
CA LEU A 57 -4.44 2.63 -1.43
C LEU A 57 -5.21 3.41 -2.48
N ASN A 58 -4.46 4.12 -3.33
CA ASN A 58 -4.93 4.67 -4.58
C ASN A 58 -4.12 4.03 -5.73
N ILE A 59 -4.80 3.45 -6.70
CA ILE A 59 -4.19 2.81 -7.87
C ILE A 59 -4.64 3.57 -9.10
N ASP A 60 -3.72 4.29 -9.73
CA ASP A 60 -3.94 4.97 -11.01
C ASP A 60 -3.54 4.04 -12.15
N ILE A 61 -4.43 3.89 -13.13
CA ILE A 61 -4.29 3.01 -14.28
C ILE A 61 -4.20 3.86 -15.55
N GLU A 62 -3.01 3.90 -16.14
CA GLU A 62 -2.76 4.64 -17.38
C GLU A 62 -2.55 3.67 -18.55
N LYS A 63 -3.34 3.85 -19.62
CA LYS A 63 -3.18 3.05 -20.85
C LYS A 63 -2.06 3.63 -21.70
N SER A 64 -1.02 2.83 -21.96
CA SER A 64 0.01 3.09 -22.96
C SER A 64 -0.24 2.24 -24.22
N LYS A 65 0.44 2.55 -25.33
CA LYS A 65 0.19 1.97 -26.66
C LYS A 65 0.30 0.43 -26.72
N LYS A 66 1.08 -0.19 -25.83
CA LYS A 66 1.32 -1.64 -25.77
C LYS A 66 1.27 -2.24 -24.35
N SER A 67 1.04 -1.42 -23.34
CA SER A 67 1.07 -1.82 -21.92
C SER A 67 0.18 -0.91 -21.10
N ILE A 68 -0.14 -1.34 -19.89
CA ILE A 68 -0.83 -0.56 -18.88
C ILE A 68 0.17 -0.22 -17.79
N SER A 69 0.32 1.06 -17.50
CA SER A 69 1.11 1.54 -16.38
C SER A 69 0.21 1.62 -15.14
N LEU A 70 0.60 0.92 -14.09
CA LEU A 70 -0.03 0.97 -12.79
C LEU A 70 0.84 1.80 -11.85
N ASN A 71 0.26 2.85 -11.28
CA ASN A 71 0.85 3.62 -10.19
C ASN A 71 0.03 3.36 -8.92
N ILE A 72 0.62 2.65 -7.96
CA ILE A 72 0.02 2.43 -6.64
C ILE A 72 0.64 3.39 -5.64
N PHE A 73 -0.21 4.12 -4.94
CA PHE A 73 0.10 4.97 -3.80
C PHE A 73 -0.60 4.42 -2.57
N GLY A 74 0.13 4.19 -1.49
CA GLY A 74 -0.43 3.76 -0.21
C GLY A 74 -0.11 4.78 0.87
N GLU A 75 -1.11 5.53 1.32
CA GLU A 75 -0.98 6.50 2.41
C GLU A 75 -1.14 5.79 3.76
N LEU A 76 -0.20 5.99 4.68
CA LEU A 76 -0.25 5.36 5.99
C LEU A 76 -1.37 5.96 6.85
N LEU A 77 -2.29 5.13 7.33
CA LEU A 77 -3.34 5.56 8.25
C LEU A 77 -2.88 5.60 9.71
N HIS A 78 -3.66 6.30 10.53
CA HIS A 78 -3.49 6.37 11.99
C HIS A 78 -2.09 6.85 12.44
N VAL A 79 -1.45 7.74 11.68
CA VAL A 79 -0.12 8.29 11.99
C VAL A 79 0.00 8.82 13.41
N TRP A 80 -1.09 9.35 13.99
CA TRP A 80 -1.15 9.81 15.39
C TRP A 80 -0.74 8.75 16.41
N ILE A 81 -1.02 7.46 16.19
CA ILE A 81 -0.60 6.40 17.10
C ILE A 81 0.94 6.28 17.14
N LEU A 82 1.58 6.46 15.97
CA LEU A 82 3.03 6.42 15.86
C LEU A 82 3.66 7.64 16.53
N VAL A 83 3.03 8.81 16.39
CA VAL A 83 3.46 10.03 17.08
C VAL A 83 3.45 9.82 18.59
N ILE A 84 2.36 9.27 19.15
CA ILE A 84 2.29 8.94 20.58
C ILE A 84 3.40 7.98 20.98
N LEU A 85 3.62 6.89 20.23
CA LEU A 85 4.69 5.94 20.51
C LEU A 85 6.08 6.57 20.48
N VAL A 86 6.33 7.50 19.56
CA VAL A 86 7.60 8.25 19.49
C VAL A 86 7.76 9.14 20.72
N VAL A 87 6.74 9.93 21.07
CA VAL A 87 6.78 10.82 22.25
C VAL A 87 7.00 10.02 23.54
N THR A 88 6.25 8.93 23.71
CA THR A 88 6.44 7.99 24.82
C THR A 88 7.85 7.39 24.81
N GLY A 89 8.36 6.97 23.65
CA GLY A 89 9.74 6.48 23.51
C GLY A 89 10.77 7.50 24.00
N ILE A 90 10.61 8.78 23.64
CA ILE A 90 11.50 9.85 24.10
C ILE A 90 11.41 10.00 25.63
N LEU A 91 10.20 10.09 26.18
CA LEU A 91 9.99 10.33 27.61
C LEU A 91 10.50 9.18 28.49
N PHE A 92 10.26 7.93 28.10
CA PHE A 92 10.52 6.76 28.97
C PHE A 92 11.88 6.10 28.72
N THR A 93 12.50 6.29 27.55
CA THR A 93 13.76 5.61 27.18
C THR A 93 14.86 6.56 26.75
N TYR A 94 14.69 7.86 27.03
CA TYR A 94 15.61 8.93 26.60
C TYR A 94 15.88 8.89 25.08
N GLY A 95 14.88 8.48 24.29
CA GLY A 95 14.94 8.45 22.83
C GLY A 95 15.37 7.12 22.21
N ILE A 96 15.91 6.16 22.97
CA ILE A 96 16.34 4.85 22.40
C ILE A 96 15.16 4.09 21.77
N GLY A 97 13.99 4.13 22.41
CA GLY A 97 12.76 3.49 21.95
C GLY A 97 12.26 4.03 20.61
N VAL A 98 12.64 5.25 20.22
CA VAL A 98 12.29 5.82 18.90
C VAL A 98 12.89 4.97 17.78
N ILE A 99 14.11 4.45 17.97
CA ILE A 99 14.78 3.60 16.98
C ILE A 99 13.93 2.34 16.71
N LEU A 100 13.40 1.71 17.77
CA LEU A 100 12.55 0.53 17.63
C LEU A 100 11.27 0.84 16.85
N VAL A 101 10.63 1.99 17.12
CA VAL A 101 9.43 2.42 16.38
C VAL A 101 9.74 2.65 14.90
N ILE A 102 10.85 3.32 14.58
CA ILE A 102 11.25 3.57 13.18
C ILE A 102 11.52 2.25 12.46
N VAL A 103 12.31 1.35 13.06
CA VAL A 103 12.61 0.04 12.49
C VAL A 103 11.33 -0.76 12.25
N PHE A 104 10.41 -0.75 13.22
CA PHE A 104 9.12 -1.41 13.08
C PHE A 104 8.31 -0.86 11.90
N VAL A 105 8.10 0.47 11.82
CA VAL A 105 7.30 1.08 10.74
C VAL A 105 7.96 0.82 9.38
N PHE A 106 9.29 0.87 9.31
CA PHE A 106 10.03 0.57 8.08
C PHE A 106 9.87 -0.90 7.65
N TYR A 107 9.91 -1.83 8.60
CA TYR A 107 9.65 -3.25 8.32
C TYR A 107 8.22 -3.48 7.80
N GLN A 108 7.23 -2.80 8.38
CA GLN A 108 5.84 -2.88 7.94
C GLN A 108 5.67 -2.34 6.51
N LYS A 109 6.31 -1.20 6.19
CA LYS A 109 6.37 -0.66 4.82
C LYS A 109 6.93 -1.66 3.83
N ILE A 110 8.09 -2.25 4.12
CA ILE A 110 8.71 -3.26 3.24
C ILE A 110 7.76 -4.44 3.03
N THR A 111 7.14 -4.91 4.09
CA THR A 111 6.25 -6.08 4.06
C THR A 111 5.00 -5.81 3.22
N ALA A 112 4.37 -4.65 3.37
CA ALA A 112 3.22 -4.25 2.59
C ALA A 112 3.58 -4.03 1.11
N THR A 113 4.70 -3.37 0.81
CA THR A 113 5.21 -3.19 -0.56
C THR A 113 5.50 -4.53 -1.22
N LYS A 114 6.11 -5.48 -0.50
CA LYS A 114 6.39 -6.84 -1.00
C LYS A 114 5.11 -7.59 -1.32
N TYR A 115 4.09 -7.48 -0.46
CA TYR A 115 2.78 -8.07 -0.72
C TYR A 115 2.14 -7.51 -1.99
N LEU A 116 2.11 -6.19 -2.16
CA LEU A 116 1.57 -5.54 -3.35
C LEU A 116 2.35 -5.90 -4.62
N ASN A 117 3.69 -5.89 -4.56
CA ASN A 117 4.51 -6.30 -5.70
C ASN A 117 4.24 -7.75 -6.10
N ASN A 118 4.16 -8.68 -5.14
CA ASN A 118 3.80 -10.07 -5.40
C ASN A 118 2.41 -10.19 -6.03
N LEU A 119 1.42 -9.42 -5.57
CA LEU A 119 0.10 -9.41 -6.19
C LEU A 119 0.18 -8.97 -7.66
N LEU A 120 0.96 -7.93 -7.94
CA LEU A 120 1.14 -7.41 -9.29
C LEU A 120 1.92 -8.35 -10.21
N ASP A 121 2.88 -9.12 -9.68
CA ASP A 121 3.64 -10.12 -10.46
C ASP A 121 2.78 -11.32 -10.88
N ASN A 122 1.75 -11.63 -10.10
CA ASN A 122 0.83 -12.75 -10.37
C ASN A 122 -0.41 -12.34 -11.18
N ILE A 123 -0.45 -11.10 -11.68
CA ILE A 123 -1.49 -10.71 -12.64
C ILE A 123 -1.31 -11.55 -13.92
N PRO A 124 -2.38 -12.18 -14.43
CA PRO A 124 -2.32 -12.95 -15.67
C PRO A 124 -1.75 -12.09 -16.80
N LYS A 125 -0.73 -12.58 -17.49
CA LYS A 125 -0.16 -11.94 -18.68
C LYS A 125 -0.71 -12.70 -19.89
N GLU A 126 -1.36 -11.99 -20.81
CA GLU A 126 -1.73 -12.54 -22.13
C GLU A 126 -0.52 -12.61 -23.05
#